data_AF-A0A8T3XGA6-F1
#
_entry.id   AF-A0A8T3XGA6-F1
#
_cell.length_a   1.000
_cell.length_b   1.000
_cell.length_c   1.000
_cell.angle_alpha   90.00
_cell.angle_beta   90.00
_cell.angle_gamma   90.00
#
_symmetry.space_group_name_H-M   'P 1'
#
loop_
_entity.id
_entity.type
_entity.pdbx_description
1 polymer ?
#
loop_
_entity_poly.entity_id
_entity_poly.type
_entity_poly.pdbx_seq_one_letter_code
_entity_poly.pdbx_strand_id
1 'polypeptide(L)' 'MMNHDEPHFEKKLHKFSVVKKCPRCNKLSLSYKNGSVCCSSCGYEEKIPAVN' A
#
# COMPACT_ATOMS: atom_id res chain seq x y z
N MET A 1 -26.51 -31.99 -22.53
CA MET A 1 -26.93 -30.66 -22.01
C MET A 1 -25.76 -29.70 -22.14
N MET A 2 -26.00 -28.51 -22.70
CA MET A 2 -25.12 -27.33 -22.59
C MET A 2 -25.22 -26.74 -21.17
N ASN A 3 -24.13 -26.08 -20.72
CA ASN A 3 -24.02 -24.85 -19.90
C ASN A 3 -22.59 -24.87 -19.30
N HIS A 4 -21.60 -24.19 -19.91
CA HIS A 4 -21.29 -22.75 -19.88
C HIS A 4 -20.75 -22.30 -18.51
N ASP A 5 -19.54 -21.72 -18.55
CA ASP A 5 -18.92 -20.84 -17.56
C ASP A 5 -18.71 -21.43 -16.14
N GLU A 6 -17.49 -21.51 -15.61
CA GLU A 6 -16.52 -20.44 -15.49
C GLU A 6 -15.09 -21.00 -15.37
N PRO A 7 -14.09 -20.51 -16.13
CA PRO A 7 -12.73 -20.55 -15.63
C PRO A 7 -12.71 -19.63 -14.41
N HIS A 8 -12.77 -20.20 -13.20
CA HIS A 8 -12.66 -19.46 -11.95
C HIS A 8 -11.37 -18.65 -12.02
N PHE A 9 -11.55 -17.39 -12.36
CA PHE A 9 -10.54 -16.37 -12.52
C PHE A 9 -10.05 -16.08 -11.11
N GLU A 10 -9.19 -16.94 -10.57
CA GLU A 10 -8.35 -16.64 -9.40
C GLU A 10 -7.29 -15.58 -9.75
N LYS A 11 -7.54 -14.74 -10.76
CA LYS A 11 -6.85 -13.47 -10.97
C LYS A 11 -7.51 -12.39 -10.10
N LYS A 12 -7.72 -12.68 -8.81
CA LYS A 12 -7.67 -11.58 -7.84
C LYS A 12 -6.19 -11.30 -7.64
N LEU A 13 -5.68 -10.51 -8.59
CA LEU A 13 -4.51 -9.67 -8.44
C LEU A 13 -4.43 -9.26 -6.97
N HIS A 14 -3.58 -9.95 -6.23
CA HIS A 14 -3.03 -9.46 -4.99
C HIS A 14 -2.17 -8.29 -5.45
N LYS A 15 -2.86 -7.20 -5.79
CA LYS A 15 -2.30 -5.90 -6.04
C LYS A 15 -1.88 -5.51 -4.64
N PHE A 16 -0.74 -6.06 -4.23
CA PHE A 16 0.06 -5.58 -3.13
C PHE A 16 0.41 -4.14 -3.54
N SER A 17 -0.58 -3.26 -3.42
CA SER A 17 -0.33 -1.87 -3.15
C SER A 17 0.55 -1.96 -1.93
N VAL A 18 1.85 -1.70 -2.11
CA VAL A 18 2.83 -1.71 -1.04
C VAL A 18 2.40 -0.59 -0.12
N VAL A 19 1.41 -0.87 0.72
CA VAL A 19 0.98 0.05 1.76
C VAL A 19 2.15 0.02 2.73
N LYS A 20 3.07 0.96 2.54
CA LYS A 20 4.23 1.10 3.41
C LYS A 20 3.68 1.28 4.82
N LYS A 21 3.94 0.30 5.67
CA LYS A 21 3.68 0.40 7.10
C LYS A 21 4.71 1.35 7.69
N CYS A 22 4.32 2.08 8.74
CA CYS A 22 5.29 2.91 9.45
C CYS A 22 6.40 2.03 10.02
N PRO A 23 7.68 2.30 9.73
CA PRO A 23 8.79 1.49 10.26
C PRO A 23 8.91 1.60 11.78
N ARG A 24 8.40 2.68 12.38
CA ARG A 24 8.46 2.92 13.83
C ARG A 24 7.39 2.18 14.62
N CYS A 25 6.15 2.15 14.12
CA CYS A 25 4.99 1.60 14.86
C CYS A 25 4.24 0.48 14.14
N ASN A 26 4.70 0.08 12.94
CA ASN A 26 4.10 -0.96 12.08
C ASN A 26 2.62 -0.70 11.69
N LYS A 27 2.09 0.50 11.95
CA LYS A 27 0.71 0.86 11.59
C LYS A 27 0.62 1.33 10.15
N LEU A 28 -0.52 1.04 9.53
CA LEU A 28 -0.93 1.53 8.21
C LEU A 28 -1.41 3.00 8.32
N SER A 29 -0.57 3.87 8.87
CA SER A 29 -0.89 5.27 9.11
C SER A 29 0.15 6.22 8.52
N LEU A 30 0.99 5.74 7.60
CA LEU A 30 1.88 6.61 6.83
C LEU A 30 1.07 7.37 5.78
N SER A 31 1.28 8.68 5.72
CA SER A 31 0.67 9.62 4.78
C SER A 31 1.79 10.44 4.14
N TYR A 32 1.73 10.62 2.83
CA TYR A 32 2.69 11.48 2.13
C TYR A 32 2.18 12.92 2.11
N LYS A 33 2.99 13.85 2.59
CA LYS A 33 2.73 15.29 2.58
C LYS A 33 3.99 16.04 2.16
N ASN A 34 3.89 16.80 1.08
CA ASN A 34 4.89 17.79 0.67
C ASN A 34 6.34 17.26 0.60
N GLY A 35 6.58 16.11 -0.05
CA GLY A 35 7.93 15.54 -0.13
C GLY A 35 8.32 14.65 1.05
N SER A 36 7.49 14.56 2.09
CA SER A 36 7.80 13.81 3.30
C SER A 36 6.72 12.77 3.58
N VAL A 37 7.09 11.62 4.14
CA VAL A 37 6.15 10.64 4.66
C VAL A 37 6.02 10.83 6.17
N CYS A 38 4.80 11.08 6.64
CA CYS A 38 4.48 11.30 8.05
C CYS A 38 3.55 10.19 8.55
N CYS A 39 3.79 9.65 9.74
CA CYS A 39 2.92 8.69 10.39
C CYS A 39 2.02 9.37 11.41
N SER A 40 0.71 9.39 11.14
CA SER A 40 -0.29 10.01 12.03
C SER A 40 -0.45 9.27 13.37
N SER A 41 0.07 8.04 13.50
CA SER A 41 -0.06 7.25 14.73
C SER A 41 1.08 7.46 15.74
N CYS A 42 2.30 7.74 15.29
CA CYS A 42 3.48 7.83 16.18
C CYS A 42 4.34 9.07 15.93
N GLY A 43 3.94 9.94 15.01
CA GLY A 43 4.69 11.14 14.64
C GLY A 43 6.00 10.87 13.90
N TYR A 44 6.20 9.66 13.35
CA TYR A 44 7.34 9.40 12.47
C TYR A 44 7.28 10.29 11.23
N GLU A 45 8.36 10.97 10.88
CA GLU A 45 8.47 11.78 9.68
C GLU A 45 9.78 11.46 8.98
N GLU A 46 9.72 11.21 7.67
CA GLU A 46 10.89 10.97 6.83
C GLU A 46 10.74 11.74 5.53
N LYS A 47 11.72 12.60 5.21
CA LYS A 47 11.79 13.26 3.90
C LYS A 47 12.14 12.23 2.85
N ILE A 48 11.30 12.10 1.82
CA ILE A 48 11.59 11.27 0.67
C ILE A 48 12.47 12.11 -0.28
N PRO A 49 13.75 11.76 -0.47
CA PRO A 49 14.56 12.45 -1.47
C PRO A 49 13.92 12.24 -2.84
N ALA A 50 13.78 13.31 -3.61
CA ALA A 50 13.40 13.21 -5.01
C ALA A 50 14.52 12.46 -5.73
N VAL A 51 14.27 11.20 -6.08
CA VAL A 51 15.19 10.43 -6.94
C VAL A 51 15.04 11.01 -8.34
N ASN A 52 16.10 11.71 -8.79
CA ASN A 52 16.26 12.25 -10.13
C ASN A 52 16.72 11.16 -11.11
#